data_AF-A0A927INB1-F1
#
_entry.id   AF-A0A927INB1-F1
#
_cell.length_a   1.000
_cell.length_b   1.000
_cell.length_c   1.000
_cell.angle_alpha   90.00
_cell.angle_beta   90.00
_cell.angle_gamma   90.00
#
_symmetry.space_group_name_H-M   'P 1'
#
loop_
_entity.id
_entity.type
_entity.pdbx_description
1 polymer ?
#
loop_
_entity_poly.entity_id
_entity_poly.type
_entity_poly.pdbx_seq_one_letter_code
_entity_poly.pdbx_strand_id
1 'polypeptide(L)'
;MSRIVAVVAAFVLMVVVPSSGASAASTSGVTYVGHGTARSCTPAALAKAVRKGGTVKFRCGPKHVTIALDRTLVVCNTTTCKHPWVDSRAKVVKKLVLDGGGTVTLSGAGKRPILYANTCAESLGWLDAHCDTQKTPHVVAKNLTMRNGNATKAPTFQGHRLDDLRGGGAIAMRGGRLTVQHVTFRDNRCVKADSDAGGGAVRLVGQRVTARLLDSTFVRNRCANGGAVSSLQAPMLLRGDTLTDNVATGHGASSGKGGNGGAVYFDGTKQHVTVDRSRIQRNRASAGGPGVFYVSNDRTGTLTITRSTITKNTGASFWTGETRSIFFLGKHLVRSGSTIT
;
A
#
# COMPACT_ATOMS: atom_id res chain seq x y z
N MET A 1 -44.97 3.53 75.85
CA MET A 1 -45.78 2.35 75.50
C MET A 1 -46.01 2.37 74.00
N SER A 2 -45.55 1.31 73.34
CA SER A 2 -45.14 1.23 71.93
C SER A 2 -46.27 1.39 70.91
N ARG A 3 -45.99 2.16 69.84
CA ARG A 3 -46.74 2.12 68.58
C ARG A 3 -46.18 1.01 67.70
N ILE A 4 -47.05 0.07 67.34
CA ILE A 4 -46.82 -1.01 66.38
C ILE A 4 -46.76 -0.39 64.98
N VAL A 5 -45.70 -0.69 64.22
CA VAL A 5 -45.65 -0.49 62.76
C VAL A 5 -45.46 -1.85 62.12
N ALA A 6 -46.42 -2.23 61.27
CA ALA A 6 -46.42 -3.47 60.52
C ALA A 6 -45.34 -3.44 59.44
N VAL A 7 -44.51 -4.49 59.39
CA VAL A 7 -43.53 -4.71 58.32
C VAL A 7 -44.18 -5.60 57.26
N VAL A 8 -44.41 -5.04 56.07
CA VAL A 8 -44.78 -5.80 54.87
C VAL A 8 -43.49 -6.28 54.22
N ALA A 9 -43.27 -7.60 54.21
CA ALA A 9 -42.14 -8.22 53.55
C ALA A 9 -42.37 -8.31 52.03
N ALA A 10 -41.62 -7.53 51.25
CA ALA A 10 -41.57 -7.68 49.80
C ALA A 10 -40.55 -8.75 49.43
N PHE A 11 -41.01 -9.89 48.93
CA PHE A 11 -40.16 -10.93 48.32
C PHE A 11 -39.66 -10.42 46.97
N VAL A 12 -38.40 -10.01 46.90
CA VAL A 12 -37.69 -9.74 45.65
C VAL A 12 -37.19 -11.07 45.10
N LEU A 13 -37.82 -11.57 44.05
CA LEU A 13 -37.35 -12.73 43.30
C LEU A 13 -36.09 -12.31 42.51
N MET A 14 -34.90 -12.66 43.00
CA MET A 14 -33.66 -12.49 42.23
C MET A 14 -33.67 -13.45 41.04
N VAL A 15 -33.95 -12.92 39.85
CA VAL A 15 -33.68 -13.62 38.60
C VAL A 15 -32.17 -13.64 38.41
N VAL A 16 -31.54 -14.79 38.65
CA VAL A 16 -30.15 -15.03 38.26
C VAL A 16 -30.13 -15.11 36.75
N VAL A 17 -29.80 -13.99 36.09
CA VAL A 17 -29.48 -13.98 34.67
C VAL A 17 -28.14 -14.71 34.51
N PRO A 18 -28.06 -15.81 33.75
CA PRO A 18 -26.77 -16.43 33.48
C PRO A 18 -25.94 -15.39 32.72
N SER A 19 -24.80 -15.00 33.29
CA SER A 19 -23.80 -14.26 32.54
C SER A 19 -23.46 -15.11 31.33
N SER A 20 -23.92 -14.69 30.16
CA SER A 20 -23.54 -15.28 28.90
C SER A 20 -22.03 -15.14 28.82
N GLY A 21 -21.33 -16.23 29.10
CA GLY A 21 -19.89 -16.31 28.89
C GLY A 21 -19.66 -15.82 27.48
N ALA A 22 -18.91 -14.72 27.36
CA ALA A 22 -18.43 -14.24 26.08
C ALA A 22 -17.66 -15.41 25.47
N SER A 23 -18.33 -16.17 24.60
CA SER A 23 -17.71 -17.22 23.82
C SER A 23 -16.57 -16.52 23.10
N ALA A 24 -15.34 -16.84 23.50
CA ALA A 24 -14.14 -16.29 22.91
C ALA A 24 -14.27 -16.55 21.41
N ALA A 25 -14.58 -15.51 20.64
CA ALA A 25 -14.74 -15.61 19.21
C ALA A 25 -13.49 -16.33 18.68
N SER A 26 -13.72 -17.52 18.14
CA SER A 26 -12.68 -18.34 17.52
C SER A 26 -11.78 -17.45 16.68
N THR A 27 -10.52 -17.34 17.07
CA THR A 27 -9.47 -16.58 16.37
C THR A 27 -9.04 -17.27 15.07
N SER A 28 -9.91 -18.07 14.46
CA SER A 28 -9.69 -18.77 13.20
C SER A 28 -9.52 -17.76 12.07
N GLY A 29 -8.27 -17.39 11.78
CA GLY A 29 -7.91 -16.51 10.67
C GLY A 29 -6.82 -15.49 10.97
N VAL A 30 -6.37 -15.37 12.24
CA VAL A 30 -5.25 -14.50 12.62
C VAL A 30 -3.98 -15.33 12.86
N THR A 31 -2.90 -14.96 12.17
CA THR A 31 -1.55 -15.44 12.43
C THR A 31 -0.76 -14.35 13.15
N TYR A 32 -0.20 -14.67 14.30
CA TYR A 32 0.65 -13.73 15.04
C TYR A 32 2.13 -13.92 14.69
N VAL A 33 2.83 -12.81 14.52
CA VAL A 33 4.29 -12.74 14.44
C VAL A 33 4.80 -12.38 15.84
N GLY A 34 5.68 -13.22 16.38
CA GLY A 34 6.23 -13.07 17.74
C GLY A 34 5.36 -13.67 18.84
N HIS A 35 5.91 -13.67 20.05
CA HIS A 35 5.37 -14.30 21.25
C HIS A 35 5.50 -13.39 22.50
N GLY A 36 5.43 -12.07 22.29
CA GLY A 36 5.35 -11.07 23.37
C GLY A 36 6.59 -10.21 23.59
N THR A 37 7.67 -10.43 22.83
CA THR A 37 8.92 -9.64 22.95
C THR A 37 9.37 -9.10 21.60
N ALA A 38 10.12 -8.00 21.58
CA ALA A 38 10.61 -7.43 20.32
C ALA A 38 11.48 -8.43 19.54
N ARG A 39 12.34 -9.17 20.24
CA ARG A 39 13.22 -10.20 19.68
C ARG A 39 12.45 -11.35 19.02
N SER A 40 11.26 -11.66 19.51
CA SER A 40 10.44 -12.74 18.95
C SER A 40 9.84 -12.43 17.57
N CYS A 41 9.77 -11.15 17.20
CA CYS A 41 9.25 -10.71 15.91
C CYS A 41 10.32 -10.73 14.83
N THR A 42 10.62 -11.93 14.34
CA THR A 42 11.69 -12.13 13.36
C THR A 42 11.21 -11.94 11.92
N PRO A 43 12.11 -11.56 10.99
CA PRO A 43 11.82 -11.55 9.56
C PRO A 43 11.31 -12.89 9.02
N ALA A 44 11.84 -14.01 9.54
CA ALA A 44 11.45 -15.35 9.14
C ALA A 44 10.00 -15.68 9.54
N ALA A 45 9.60 -15.36 10.77
CA ALA A 45 8.24 -15.55 11.25
C ALA A 45 7.25 -14.70 10.45
N LEU A 46 7.60 -13.45 10.17
CA LEU A 46 6.80 -12.57 9.33
C LEU A 46 6.65 -13.09 7.90
N ALA A 47 7.75 -13.52 7.26
CA ALA A 47 7.69 -14.07 5.90
C ALA A 47 6.81 -15.34 5.83
N LYS A 48 6.86 -16.21 6.86
CA LYS A 48 5.99 -17.38 6.96
C LYS A 48 4.51 -16.98 7.11
N ALA A 49 4.22 -16.00 7.95
CA ALA A 49 2.86 -15.50 8.17
C ALA A 49 2.28 -14.87 6.89
N VAL A 50 3.08 -14.06 6.18
CA VAL A 50 2.66 -13.44 4.90
C VAL A 50 2.35 -14.48 3.83
N ARG A 51 3.20 -15.51 3.67
CA ARG A 51 2.96 -16.59 2.68
C ARG A 51 1.66 -17.36 2.94
N LYS A 52 1.28 -17.51 4.21
CA LYS A 52 0.02 -18.17 4.59
C LYS A 52 -1.23 -17.37 4.16
N GLY A 53 -1.10 -16.06 3.97
CA GLY A 53 -2.22 -15.16 3.77
C GLY A 53 -3.07 -15.00 5.05
N GLY A 54 -4.33 -14.59 4.89
CA GLY A 54 -5.22 -14.31 6.02
C GLY A 54 -4.82 -13.02 6.75
N THR A 55 -5.17 -12.91 8.03
CA THR A 55 -4.80 -11.74 8.84
C THR A 55 -3.51 -12.02 9.59
N VAL A 56 -2.54 -11.12 9.48
CA VAL A 56 -1.25 -11.13 10.16
C VAL A 56 -1.22 -9.97 11.14
N LYS A 57 -1.02 -10.30 12.43
CA LYS A 57 -0.85 -9.35 13.54
C LYS A 57 0.47 -9.60 14.25
N PHE A 58 0.85 -8.70 15.15
CA PHE A 58 2.14 -8.73 15.81
C PHE A 58 2.00 -8.81 17.33
N ARG A 59 2.82 -9.66 17.97
CA ARG A 59 3.00 -9.77 19.41
C ARG A 59 4.47 -9.50 19.73
N CYS A 60 4.89 -8.25 19.54
CA CYS A 60 6.29 -7.83 19.71
C CYS A 60 6.58 -7.16 21.05
N GLY A 61 5.63 -7.24 21.99
CA GLY A 61 5.67 -6.48 23.24
C GLY A 61 5.06 -5.07 23.09
N PRO A 62 5.06 -4.28 24.18
CA PRO A 62 4.33 -3.01 24.24
C PRO A 62 5.05 -1.84 23.55
N LYS A 63 6.37 -1.96 23.32
CA LYS A 63 7.18 -0.89 22.71
C LYS A 63 7.10 -0.94 21.18
N HIS A 64 7.35 0.20 20.53
CA HIS A 64 7.55 0.23 19.09
C HIS A 64 8.71 -0.68 18.67
N VAL A 65 8.50 -1.47 17.62
CA VAL A 65 9.48 -2.43 17.12
C VAL A 65 9.83 -2.14 15.67
N THR A 66 11.11 -2.28 15.32
CA THR A 66 11.54 -2.34 13.91
C THR A 66 11.95 -3.77 13.56
N ILE A 67 11.27 -4.35 12.57
CA ILE A 67 11.66 -5.61 11.96
C ILE A 67 12.48 -5.28 10.70
N ALA A 68 13.80 -5.36 10.82
CA ALA A 68 14.71 -5.21 9.68
C ALA A 68 14.69 -6.50 8.86
N LEU A 69 14.16 -6.43 7.64
CA LEU A 69 14.02 -7.59 6.78
C LEU A 69 15.39 -8.02 6.23
N ASP A 70 15.61 -9.32 6.15
CA ASP A 70 16.73 -9.95 5.45
C ASP A 70 16.31 -10.47 4.06
N ARG A 71 14.99 -10.57 3.81
CA ARG A 71 14.34 -11.02 2.57
C ARG A 71 13.09 -10.20 2.27
N THR A 72 12.69 -10.12 1.00
CA THR A 72 11.41 -9.50 0.63
C THR A 72 10.25 -10.39 1.08
N LEU A 73 9.18 -9.78 1.58
CA LEU A 73 7.94 -10.50 1.92
C LEU A 73 7.18 -10.75 0.62
N VAL A 74 6.98 -12.02 0.28
CA VAL A 74 6.34 -12.43 -0.98
C VAL A 74 4.93 -12.93 -0.68
N VAL A 75 3.95 -12.34 -1.35
CA VAL A 75 2.54 -12.76 -1.31
C VAL A 75 2.31 -13.73 -2.47
N CYS A 76 1.97 -14.96 -2.14
CA CYS A 76 1.64 -15.97 -3.15
C CYS A 76 0.19 -15.87 -3.58
N ASN A 77 -0.08 -16.27 -4.82
CA ASN A 77 -1.44 -16.34 -5.39
C ASN A 77 -2.18 -17.58 -4.87
N THR A 78 -1.43 -18.63 -4.48
CA THR A 78 -1.94 -19.82 -3.80
C THR A 78 -1.25 -20.06 -2.45
N THR A 79 -1.88 -20.83 -1.57
CA THR A 79 -1.40 -21.13 -0.21
C THR A 79 -0.08 -21.88 -0.16
N THR A 80 0.34 -22.50 -1.27
CA THR A 80 1.60 -23.23 -1.39
C THR A 80 2.58 -22.60 -2.38
N CYS A 81 2.23 -21.45 -2.98
CA CYS A 81 3.00 -20.79 -4.04
C CYS A 81 3.22 -21.67 -5.28
N LYS A 82 2.37 -22.67 -5.48
CA LYS A 82 2.36 -23.59 -6.63
C LYS A 82 1.04 -23.47 -7.38
N HIS A 83 1.04 -23.83 -8.65
CA HIS A 83 -0.18 -23.84 -9.45
C HIS A 83 -1.20 -24.84 -8.88
N PRO A 84 -2.50 -24.57 -9.01
CA PRO A 84 -3.55 -25.53 -8.65
C PRO A 84 -3.41 -26.90 -9.34
N TRP A 85 -2.90 -26.96 -10.57
CA TRP A 85 -2.65 -28.23 -11.29
C TRP A 85 -1.31 -28.89 -10.96
N VAL A 86 -0.42 -28.21 -10.22
CA VAL A 86 0.87 -28.78 -9.75
C VAL A 86 0.77 -29.28 -8.32
N ASP A 87 -0.05 -28.66 -7.48
CA ASP A 87 -0.28 -29.08 -6.09
C ASP A 87 -1.78 -29.01 -5.79
N SER A 88 -2.42 -30.19 -5.63
CA SER A 88 -3.86 -30.30 -5.38
C SER A 88 -4.32 -29.64 -4.07
N ARG A 89 -3.37 -29.31 -3.16
CA ARG A 89 -3.64 -28.56 -1.92
C ARG A 89 -3.53 -27.05 -2.10
N ALA A 90 -3.08 -26.57 -3.25
CA ALA A 90 -2.92 -25.15 -3.55
C ALA A 90 -4.29 -24.47 -3.65
N LYS A 91 -4.65 -23.71 -2.61
CA LYS A 91 -5.89 -22.91 -2.59
C LYS A 91 -5.56 -21.46 -2.91
N VAL A 92 -6.45 -20.78 -3.62
CA VAL A 92 -6.28 -19.35 -3.94
C VAL A 92 -6.20 -18.52 -2.65
N VAL A 93 -5.17 -17.69 -2.51
CA VAL A 93 -5.06 -16.72 -1.44
C VAL A 93 -5.98 -15.55 -1.74
N LYS A 94 -7.14 -15.52 -1.08
CA LYS A 94 -8.13 -14.46 -1.29
C LYS A 94 -7.67 -13.12 -0.73
N LYS A 95 -7.02 -13.12 0.44
CA LYS A 95 -6.69 -11.92 1.19
C LYS A 95 -5.42 -12.08 2.01
N LEU A 96 -4.67 -11.00 2.13
CA LEU A 96 -3.65 -10.78 3.15
C LEU A 96 -3.97 -9.47 3.86
N VAL A 97 -4.13 -9.49 5.18
CA VAL A 97 -4.20 -8.28 6.01
C VAL A 97 -2.94 -8.24 6.86
N LEU A 98 -2.09 -7.25 6.64
CA LEU A 98 -0.91 -6.98 7.45
C LEU A 98 -1.21 -5.79 8.36
N ASP A 99 -1.51 -6.07 9.63
CA ASP A 99 -1.92 -5.09 10.62
C ASP A 99 -0.84 -4.92 11.70
N GLY A 100 -0.11 -3.81 11.63
CA GLY A 100 0.99 -3.53 12.57
C GLY A 100 0.54 -2.97 13.91
N GLY A 101 -0.76 -2.72 14.12
CA GLY A 101 -1.28 -2.19 15.39
C GLY A 101 -0.72 -0.82 15.82
N GLY A 102 -0.08 -0.08 14.91
CA GLY A 102 0.54 1.22 15.16
C GLY A 102 1.96 1.17 15.73
N THR A 103 2.42 0.00 16.20
CA THR A 103 3.71 -0.12 16.90
C THR A 103 4.81 -0.75 16.03
N VAL A 104 4.47 -1.29 14.87
CA VAL A 104 5.40 -2.03 14.01
C VAL A 104 5.94 -1.17 12.88
N THR A 105 7.26 -1.20 12.73
CA THR A 105 7.99 -0.72 11.56
C THR A 105 8.61 -1.89 10.81
N LEU A 106 8.30 -2.01 9.52
CA LEU A 106 8.97 -2.92 8.60
C LEU A 106 10.04 -2.15 7.84
N SER A 107 11.27 -2.66 7.84
CA SER A 107 12.36 -2.01 7.11
C SER A 107 12.98 -2.90 6.06
N GLY A 108 13.09 -2.40 4.83
CA GLY A 108 13.86 -3.05 3.77
C GLY A 108 15.38 -2.99 3.97
N ALA A 109 15.85 -2.35 5.05
CA ALA A 109 17.25 -2.15 5.41
C ALA A 109 18.09 -1.47 4.30
N GLY A 110 17.45 -0.72 3.40
CA GLY A 110 18.07 -0.11 2.23
C GLY A 110 18.51 -1.13 1.17
N LYS A 111 18.14 -2.40 1.28
CA LYS A 111 18.67 -3.47 0.41
C LYS A 111 17.64 -4.09 -0.52
N ARG A 112 16.34 -4.02 -0.19
CA ARG A 112 15.30 -4.76 -0.91
C ARG A 112 13.91 -4.14 -0.80
N PRO A 113 12.98 -4.51 -1.69
CA PRO A 113 11.56 -4.23 -1.52
C PRO A 113 11.02 -4.86 -0.23
N ILE A 114 10.05 -4.23 0.43
CA ILE A 114 9.46 -4.78 1.67
C ILE A 114 8.45 -5.88 1.35
N LEU A 115 7.48 -5.60 0.48
CA LEU A 115 6.40 -6.53 0.11
C LEU A 115 6.24 -6.59 -1.41
N TYR A 116 6.17 -7.80 -1.96
CA TYR A 116 6.04 -8.08 -3.38
C TYR A 116 4.85 -9.02 -3.65
N ALA A 117 4.05 -8.70 -4.66
CA ALA A 117 2.97 -9.54 -5.15
C ALA A 117 2.87 -9.43 -6.67
N ASN A 118 2.72 -10.56 -7.36
CA ASN A 118 2.58 -10.58 -8.82
C ASN A 118 1.69 -11.75 -9.22
N THR A 119 0.49 -11.44 -9.69
CA THR A 119 -0.49 -12.46 -10.13
C THR A 119 -0.01 -13.23 -11.36
N CYS A 120 0.89 -12.65 -12.15
CA CYS A 120 1.47 -13.25 -13.36
C CYS A 120 2.77 -14.03 -13.11
N ALA A 121 3.30 -14.03 -11.88
CA ALA A 121 4.52 -14.77 -11.58
C ALA A 121 4.20 -16.26 -11.35
N GLU A 122 4.70 -17.12 -12.24
CA GLU A 122 4.54 -18.58 -12.16
C GLU A 122 4.98 -19.15 -10.80
N SER A 123 6.14 -18.68 -10.32
CA SER A 123 6.74 -19.08 -9.04
C SER A 123 5.90 -18.72 -7.79
N LEU A 124 4.82 -17.95 -7.95
CA LEU A 124 3.91 -17.55 -6.89
C LEU A 124 2.57 -18.32 -6.93
N GLY A 125 2.43 -19.28 -7.85
CA GLY A 125 1.22 -20.06 -8.07
C GLY A 125 0.27 -19.37 -9.05
N TRP A 126 0.70 -19.16 -10.28
CA TRP A 126 -0.15 -18.63 -11.37
C TRP A 126 -1.43 -19.44 -11.51
N LEU A 127 -2.55 -18.75 -11.72
CA LEU A 127 -3.89 -19.36 -11.76
C LEU A 127 -4.41 -19.54 -13.19
N ASP A 128 -4.20 -18.54 -14.06
CA ASP A 128 -4.67 -18.53 -15.45
C ASP A 128 -4.03 -17.39 -16.26
N ALA A 129 -4.22 -17.43 -17.59
CA ALA A 129 -3.67 -16.46 -18.54
C ALA A 129 -4.20 -15.03 -18.36
N HIS A 130 -5.29 -14.85 -17.61
CA HIS A 130 -5.86 -13.54 -17.31
C HIS A 130 -5.30 -12.95 -16.01
N CYS A 131 -4.07 -13.34 -15.66
CA CYS A 131 -3.37 -12.94 -14.45
C CYS A 131 -3.35 -11.42 -14.21
N ASP A 132 -3.30 -10.61 -15.26
CA ASP A 132 -3.31 -9.14 -15.21
C ASP A 132 -4.68 -8.54 -14.84
N THR A 133 -5.74 -9.34 -14.82
CA THR A 133 -7.10 -8.89 -14.47
C THR A 133 -7.62 -9.46 -13.15
N GLN A 134 -6.85 -10.34 -12.53
CA GLN A 134 -7.23 -10.99 -11.28
C GLN A 134 -7.43 -9.98 -10.14
N LYS A 135 -8.47 -10.20 -9.33
CA LYS A 135 -8.81 -9.34 -8.17
C LYS A 135 -8.20 -9.85 -6.86
N THR A 136 -7.61 -11.04 -6.87
CA THR A 136 -6.93 -11.67 -5.74
C THR A 136 -5.43 -11.79 -6.02
N PRO A 137 -4.58 -11.74 -4.98
CA PRO A 137 -4.93 -11.50 -3.58
C PRO A 137 -5.37 -10.05 -3.33
N HIS A 138 -6.30 -9.86 -2.38
CA HIS A 138 -6.52 -8.54 -1.80
C HIS A 138 -5.51 -8.31 -0.68
N VAL A 139 -4.50 -7.50 -0.95
CA VAL A 139 -3.50 -7.09 0.03
C VAL A 139 -3.99 -5.85 0.76
N VAL A 140 -4.03 -5.91 2.09
CA VAL A 140 -4.35 -4.81 2.98
C VAL A 140 -3.16 -4.58 3.90
N ALA A 141 -2.51 -3.43 3.79
CA ALA A 141 -1.49 -2.99 4.77
C ALA A 141 -2.10 -1.89 5.64
N LYS A 142 -2.03 -2.04 6.97
CA LYS A 142 -2.57 -1.02 7.87
C LYS A 142 -1.82 -0.86 9.18
N ASN A 143 -1.93 0.34 9.73
CA ASN A 143 -1.43 0.71 11.06
C ASN A 143 0.05 0.34 11.26
N LEU A 144 0.93 0.73 10.33
CA LEU A 144 2.35 0.38 10.40
C LEU A 144 3.24 1.39 9.66
N THR A 145 4.55 1.30 9.88
CA THR A 145 5.53 2.05 9.08
C THR A 145 6.28 1.12 8.13
N MET A 146 6.42 1.51 6.87
CA MET A 146 7.26 0.85 5.87
C MET A 146 8.39 1.79 5.44
N ARG A 147 9.64 1.46 5.79
CA ARG A 147 10.78 2.37 5.56
C ARG A 147 12.03 1.74 4.96
N ASN A 148 12.85 2.56 4.33
CA ASN A 148 14.14 2.16 3.77
C ASN A 148 14.00 0.95 2.83
N GLY A 149 12.87 0.84 2.14
CA GLY A 149 12.65 -0.08 1.06
C GLY A 149 13.48 0.30 -0.17
N ASN A 150 13.99 -0.68 -0.91
CA ASN A 150 14.85 -0.44 -2.07
C ASN A 150 14.53 -1.39 -3.23
N ALA A 151 13.92 -0.85 -4.28
CA ALA A 151 13.60 -1.53 -5.54
C ALA A 151 14.55 -1.16 -6.69
N THR A 152 15.85 -0.95 -6.41
CA THR A 152 16.87 -0.78 -7.47
C THR A 152 17.25 -2.08 -8.16
N LYS A 153 16.82 -3.22 -7.61
CA LYS A 153 17.04 -4.56 -8.16
C LYS A 153 15.77 -5.38 -7.95
N ALA A 154 15.49 -6.28 -8.89
CA ALA A 154 14.45 -7.28 -8.72
C ALA A 154 14.64 -8.09 -7.42
N PRO A 155 13.58 -8.38 -6.66
CA PRO A 155 13.67 -9.23 -5.50
C PRO A 155 13.92 -10.69 -5.89
N THR A 156 14.42 -11.48 -4.94
CA THR A 156 14.60 -12.93 -5.10
C THR A 156 13.64 -13.69 -4.20
N PHE A 157 13.13 -14.81 -4.68
CA PHE A 157 12.30 -15.75 -3.92
C PHE A 157 12.74 -17.18 -4.19
N GLN A 158 13.01 -17.94 -3.13
CA GLN A 158 13.48 -19.33 -3.21
C GLN A 158 14.69 -19.52 -4.14
N GLY A 159 15.65 -18.58 -4.10
CA GLY A 159 16.85 -18.62 -4.95
C GLY A 159 16.66 -18.11 -6.38
N HIS A 160 15.42 -17.86 -6.81
CA HIS A 160 15.13 -17.36 -8.15
C HIS A 160 14.87 -15.85 -8.13
N ARG A 161 15.31 -15.17 -9.18
CA ARG A 161 14.98 -13.76 -9.41
C ARG A 161 13.53 -13.65 -9.87
N LEU A 162 12.76 -12.79 -9.22
CA LEU A 162 11.39 -12.45 -9.62
C LEU A 162 11.40 -11.37 -10.72
N ASP A 163 10.24 -11.14 -11.34
CA ASP A 163 10.07 -10.04 -12.29
C ASP A 163 10.36 -8.70 -11.63
N ASP A 164 11.10 -7.85 -12.33
CA ASP A 164 11.34 -6.48 -11.91
C ASP A 164 10.13 -5.60 -12.26
N LEU A 165 9.38 -5.15 -11.25
CA LEU A 165 8.30 -4.18 -11.44
C LEU A 165 8.80 -2.73 -11.54
N ARG A 166 10.13 -2.53 -11.52
CA ARG A 166 10.83 -1.26 -11.70
C ARG A 166 10.31 -0.19 -10.74
N GLY A 167 10.11 -0.54 -9.46
CA GLY A 167 9.44 0.36 -8.52
C GLY A 167 9.00 -0.29 -7.22
N GLY A 168 8.52 0.54 -6.28
CA GLY A 168 7.83 0.07 -5.09
C GLY A 168 8.76 -0.42 -4.00
N GLY A 169 9.73 0.41 -3.59
CA GLY A 169 10.69 0.06 -2.54
C GLY A 169 10.00 -0.45 -1.27
N ALA A 170 8.81 0.04 -0.94
CA ALA A 170 7.98 -0.61 0.08
C ALA A 170 7.07 -1.70 -0.51
N ILE A 171 6.12 -1.34 -1.37
CA ILE A 171 5.15 -2.28 -1.94
C ILE A 171 5.26 -2.26 -3.46
N ALA A 172 5.56 -3.40 -4.05
CA ALA A 172 5.52 -3.63 -5.49
C ALA A 172 4.46 -4.68 -5.81
N MET A 173 3.43 -4.32 -6.58
CA MET A 173 2.30 -5.21 -6.84
C MET A 173 1.84 -5.15 -8.30
N ARG A 174 1.76 -6.32 -8.94
CA ARG A 174 1.09 -6.52 -10.24
C ARG A 174 -0.17 -7.36 -10.06
N GLY A 175 -1.27 -6.90 -10.66
CA GLY A 175 -2.59 -7.52 -10.51
C GLY A 175 -3.11 -7.46 -9.07
N GLY A 176 -4.17 -8.23 -8.80
CA GLY A 176 -4.82 -8.30 -7.49
C GLY A 176 -5.48 -6.97 -7.09
N ARG A 177 -5.56 -6.73 -5.77
CA ARG A 177 -6.11 -5.48 -5.21
C ARG A 177 -5.27 -5.00 -4.03
N LEU A 178 -4.94 -3.70 -3.99
CA LEU A 178 -4.27 -3.09 -2.84
C LEU A 178 -5.21 -2.17 -2.04
N THR A 179 -5.13 -2.26 -0.72
CA THR A 179 -5.62 -1.25 0.22
C THR A 179 -4.54 -0.93 1.24
N VAL A 180 -4.30 0.36 1.46
CA VAL A 180 -3.34 0.90 2.41
C VAL A 180 -4.11 1.85 3.32
N GLN A 181 -3.98 1.69 4.63
CA GLN A 181 -4.71 2.52 5.60
C GLN A 181 -3.85 2.84 6.82
N HIS A 182 -3.67 4.12 7.15
CA HIS A 182 -2.83 4.56 8.28
C HIS A 182 -1.41 3.98 8.22
N VAL A 183 -0.77 4.07 7.04
CA VAL A 183 0.60 3.61 6.85
C VAL A 183 1.53 4.80 6.62
N THR A 184 2.69 4.78 7.26
CA THR A 184 3.78 5.72 6.94
C THR A 184 4.80 5.06 6.03
N PHE A 185 4.97 5.59 4.83
CA PHE A 185 6.01 5.21 3.87
C PHE A 185 7.12 6.25 3.89
N ARG A 186 8.32 5.83 4.31
CA ARG A 186 9.41 6.75 4.57
C ARG A 186 10.73 6.29 3.96
N ASP A 187 11.42 7.19 3.28
CA ASP A 187 12.78 6.98 2.78
C ASP A 187 12.90 5.70 1.89
N ASN A 188 11.82 5.34 1.17
CA ASN A 188 11.83 4.23 0.23
C ASN A 188 12.29 4.70 -1.15
N ARG A 189 12.88 3.78 -1.93
CA ARG A 189 13.43 4.12 -3.24
C ARG A 189 13.30 3.06 -4.31
N CYS A 190 13.40 3.49 -5.56
CA CYS A 190 13.61 2.65 -6.74
C CYS A 190 14.89 3.09 -7.50
N VAL A 191 15.10 2.57 -8.71
CA VAL A 191 16.11 3.07 -9.66
C VAL A 191 16.06 4.59 -9.84
N LYS A 192 17.23 5.22 -10.02
CA LYS A 192 17.34 6.69 -10.09
C LYS A 192 16.86 7.28 -11.42
N ALA A 193 17.00 6.56 -12.52
CA ALA A 193 16.80 7.07 -13.87
C ALA A 193 16.29 5.95 -14.77
N ASP A 194 15.09 6.13 -15.32
CA ASP A 194 14.34 5.17 -16.11
C ASP A 194 13.06 5.84 -16.63
N SER A 195 12.61 5.55 -17.85
CA SER A 195 11.43 6.18 -18.44
C SER A 195 10.13 5.82 -17.73
N ASP A 196 9.99 4.59 -17.22
CA ASP A 196 8.72 4.04 -16.72
C ASP A 196 8.79 3.59 -15.25
N ALA A 197 10.00 3.46 -14.70
CA ALA A 197 10.16 3.08 -13.29
C ALA A 197 9.54 4.15 -12.39
N GLY A 198 8.79 3.69 -11.39
CA GLY A 198 7.90 4.57 -10.64
C GLY A 198 7.71 4.17 -9.18
N GLY A 199 7.32 5.12 -8.34
CA GLY A 199 6.80 4.82 -7.01
C GLY A 199 7.89 4.38 -6.04
N GLY A 200 8.65 5.32 -5.47
CA GLY A 200 9.69 4.98 -4.49
C GLY A 200 9.15 4.17 -3.31
N ALA A 201 7.93 4.45 -2.88
CA ALA A 201 7.20 3.67 -1.89
C ALA A 201 6.31 2.59 -2.52
N VAL A 202 5.34 2.98 -3.33
CA VAL A 202 4.29 2.08 -3.83
C VAL A 202 4.27 2.07 -5.35
N ARG A 203 4.32 0.87 -5.93
CA ARG A 203 4.25 0.62 -7.36
C ARG A 203 3.13 -0.37 -7.66
N LEU A 204 2.16 0.06 -8.45
CA LEU A 204 1.05 -0.79 -8.92
C LEU A 204 1.07 -0.97 -10.43
N VAL A 205 0.84 -2.19 -10.91
CA VAL A 205 0.77 -2.54 -12.33
C VAL A 205 -0.50 -3.35 -12.59
N GLY A 206 -1.33 -2.95 -13.57
CA GLY A 206 -2.42 -3.76 -14.10
C GLY A 206 -3.45 -4.17 -13.05
N GLN A 207 -4.01 -3.23 -12.30
CA GLN A 207 -5.13 -3.54 -11.39
C GLN A 207 -6.44 -3.08 -12.03
N ARG A 208 -7.46 -3.94 -12.01
CA ARG A 208 -8.81 -3.59 -12.54
C ARG A 208 -9.72 -3.02 -11.47
N VAL A 209 -9.40 -3.25 -10.20
CA VAL A 209 -10.11 -2.66 -9.06
C VAL A 209 -9.32 -1.46 -8.57
N THR A 210 -10.01 -0.35 -8.31
CA THR A 210 -9.40 0.87 -7.76
C THR A 210 -8.62 0.56 -6.50
N ALA A 211 -7.31 0.77 -6.55
CA ALA A 211 -6.44 0.70 -5.39
C ALA A 211 -6.76 1.85 -4.44
N ARG A 212 -6.66 1.61 -3.13
CA ARG A 212 -7.05 2.59 -2.12
C ARG A 212 -5.87 2.90 -1.20
N LEU A 213 -5.41 4.13 -1.22
CA LEU A 213 -4.45 4.70 -0.28
C LEU A 213 -5.27 5.67 0.58
N LEU A 214 -5.33 5.38 1.88
CA LEU A 214 -6.25 6.03 2.81
C LEU A 214 -5.48 6.50 4.03
N ASP A 215 -5.64 7.78 4.36
CA ASP A 215 -5.19 8.38 5.61
C ASP A 215 -3.72 8.02 5.93
N SER A 216 -2.87 8.04 4.90
CA SER A 216 -1.48 7.55 4.95
C SER A 216 -0.48 8.67 4.66
N THR A 217 0.77 8.46 5.08
CA THR A 217 1.84 9.46 4.93
C THR A 217 2.95 8.91 4.04
N PHE A 218 3.36 9.68 3.03
CA PHE A 218 4.46 9.38 2.12
C PHE A 218 5.49 10.49 2.20
N VAL A 219 6.66 10.19 2.79
CA VAL A 219 7.70 11.18 3.06
C VAL A 219 9.07 10.76 2.56
N ARG A 220 9.71 11.65 1.79
CA ARG A 220 11.09 11.49 1.28
C ARG A 220 11.37 10.21 0.52
N ASN A 221 10.36 9.71 -0.18
CA ASN A 221 10.54 8.61 -1.12
C ASN A 221 11.12 9.13 -2.44
N ARG A 222 11.88 8.30 -3.13
CA ARG A 222 12.63 8.72 -4.34
C ARG A 222 12.62 7.64 -5.41
N CYS A 223 12.34 8.01 -6.65
CA CYS A 223 12.32 7.07 -7.77
C CYS A 223 12.46 7.83 -9.09
N ALA A 224 12.76 7.16 -10.20
CA ALA A 224 12.88 7.82 -11.50
C ALA A 224 11.65 8.66 -11.85
N ASN A 225 10.45 8.11 -11.65
CA ASN A 225 9.16 8.82 -11.65
C ASN A 225 8.39 8.55 -10.36
N GLY A 226 7.38 9.35 -10.03
CA GLY A 226 6.49 9.08 -8.90
C GLY A 226 7.27 8.89 -7.60
N GLY A 227 7.90 9.92 -7.06
CA GLY A 227 8.82 9.76 -5.93
C GLY A 227 8.23 8.94 -4.77
N ALA A 228 6.93 9.10 -4.49
CA ALA A 228 6.18 8.24 -3.58
C ALA A 228 5.43 7.10 -4.27
N VAL A 229 4.48 7.42 -5.15
CA VAL A 229 3.50 6.47 -5.66
C VAL A 229 3.54 6.45 -7.18
N SER A 230 3.39 5.26 -7.74
CA SER A 230 3.11 5.11 -9.17
C SER A 230 2.06 4.06 -9.47
N SER A 231 1.31 4.29 -10.54
CA SER A 231 0.46 3.29 -11.17
C SER A 231 0.78 3.18 -12.67
N LEU A 232 0.78 1.94 -13.19
CA LEU A 232 0.65 1.66 -14.61
C LEU A 232 -0.59 0.80 -14.83
N GLN A 233 -1.53 1.27 -15.65
CA GLN A 233 -2.79 0.55 -15.90
C GLN A 233 -3.53 0.15 -14.62
N ALA A 234 -3.54 1.03 -13.61
CA ALA A 234 -4.18 0.75 -12.32
C ALA A 234 -4.87 2.01 -11.77
N PRO A 235 -6.22 2.04 -11.70
CA PRO A 235 -6.96 3.16 -11.13
C PRO A 235 -6.71 3.26 -9.63
N MET A 236 -6.77 4.48 -9.08
CA MET A 236 -6.37 4.74 -7.71
C MET A 236 -7.22 5.81 -7.03
N LEU A 237 -7.48 5.61 -5.74
CA LEU A 237 -7.98 6.62 -4.82
C LEU A 237 -6.89 6.93 -3.79
N LEU A 238 -6.50 8.20 -3.74
CA LEU A 238 -5.75 8.79 -2.63
C LEU A 238 -6.72 9.63 -1.82
N ARG A 239 -6.90 9.32 -0.54
CA ARG A 239 -7.86 10.03 0.31
C ARG A 239 -7.31 10.26 1.70
N GLY A 240 -7.30 11.51 2.15
CA GLY A 240 -6.76 11.85 3.48
C GLY A 240 -5.24 11.70 3.56
N ASP A 241 -4.55 11.57 2.43
CA ASP A 241 -3.13 11.26 2.41
C ASP A 241 -2.28 12.52 2.51
N THR A 242 -1.10 12.39 3.12
CA THR A 242 -0.04 13.41 3.09
C THR A 242 1.15 12.91 2.30
N LEU A 243 1.48 13.59 1.19
CA LEU A 243 2.63 13.29 0.33
C LEU A 243 3.58 14.47 0.34
N THR A 244 4.70 14.33 1.05
CA THR A 244 5.61 15.43 1.31
C THR A 244 7.07 15.10 1.04
N ASP A 245 7.79 16.07 0.47
CA ASP A 245 9.25 16.00 0.30
C ASP A 245 9.73 14.79 -0.54
N ASN A 246 8.87 14.26 -1.42
CA ASN A 246 9.20 13.16 -2.33
C ASN A 246 9.84 13.71 -3.62
N VAL A 247 10.67 12.88 -4.26
CA VAL A 247 11.48 13.33 -5.41
C VAL A 247 11.42 12.34 -6.56
N ALA A 248 11.00 12.81 -7.73
CA ALA A 248 11.28 12.14 -8.99
C ALA A 248 12.72 12.49 -9.42
N THR A 249 13.57 11.49 -9.56
CA THR A 249 15.03 11.64 -9.77
C THR A 249 15.45 11.53 -11.24
N GLY A 250 14.57 11.03 -12.10
CA GLY A 250 14.81 10.95 -13.54
C GLY A 250 14.81 12.32 -14.20
N HIS A 251 15.11 12.36 -15.51
CA HIS A 251 15.12 13.59 -16.33
C HIS A 251 14.71 13.28 -17.77
N GLY A 252 14.05 14.24 -18.45
CA GLY A 252 13.71 14.13 -19.87
C GLY A 252 12.41 13.36 -20.18
N ALA A 253 11.58 13.06 -19.18
CA ALA A 253 10.31 12.36 -19.33
C ALA A 253 10.45 11.03 -20.10
N SER A 254 9.51 10.73 -21.00
CA SER A 254 9.43 9.47 -21.76
C SER A 254 10.48 9.34 -22.85
N SER A 255 10.93 10.45 -23.46
CA SER A 255 12.07 10.45 -24.40
C SER A 255 13.42 10.38 -23.69
N GLY A 256 13.44 10.59 -22.37
CA GLY A 256 14.61 10.52 -21.51
C GLY A 256 14.55 9.36 -20.52
N LYS A 257 14.96 9.65 -19.28
CA LYS A 257 15.06 8.71 -18.16
C LYS A 257 14.12 9.09 -17.01
N GLY A 258 12.92 9.58 -17.33
CA GLY A 258 11.85 9.86 -16.36
C GLY A 258 11.88 11.30 -15.82
N GLY A 259 11.61 11.46 -14.53
CA GLY A 259 11.53 12.77 -13.86
C GLY A 259 10.11 13.30 -13.74
N ASN A 260 9.10 12.47 -13.97
CA ASN A 260 7.70 12.83 -13.87
C ASN A 260 7.13 12.54 -12.47
N GLY A 261 6.28 13.41 -11.93
CA GLY A 261 5.52 13.11 -10.72
C GLY A 261 6.37 13.07 -9.46
N GLY A 262 6.67 14.22 -8.85
CA GLY A 262 7.52 14.26 -7.65
C GLY A 262 6.92 13.49 -6.49
N ALA A 263 5.60 13.60 -6.28
CA ALA A 263 4.84 12.70 -5.41
C ALA A 263 4.26 11.51 -6.17
N VAL A 264 3.41 11.76 -7.16
CA VAL A 264 2.63 10.70 -7.83
C VAL A 264 2.79 10.73 -9.35
N TYR A 265 2.91 9.54 -9.94
CA TYR A 265 2.99 9.30 -11.38
C TYR A 265 1.94 8.25 -11.79
N PHE A 266 1.02 8.63 -12.69
CA PHE A 266 -0.02 7.76 -13.22
C PHE A 266 0.07 7.70 -14.74
N ASP A 267 0.08 6.49 -15.30
CA ASP A 267 0.11 6.26 -16.75
C ASP A 267 -0.68 5.00 -17.14
N GLY A 268 -1.47 5.09 -18.21
CA GLY A 268 -2.04 3.95 -18.93
C GLY A 268 -3.33 4.33 -19.64
N THR A 269 -4.30 3.42 -19.73
CA THR A 269 -5.58 3.66 -20.45
C THR A 269 -6.78 3.46 -19.53
N LYS A 270 -7.90 4.14 -19.79
CA LYS A 270 -9.15 4.03 -19.00
C LYS A 270 -8.96 4.10 -17.48
N GLN A 271 -8.00 4.91 -17.02
CA GLN A 271 -7.72 5.06 -15.60
C GLN A 271 -8.50 6.22 -15.02
N HIS A 272 -9.25 5.98 -13.96
CA HIS A 272 -9.83 7.04 -13.16
C HIS A 272 -9.03 7.15 -11.87
N VAL A 273 -8.50 8.34 -11.62
CA VAL A 273 -7.73 8.63 -10.41
C VAL A 273 -8.44 9.72 -9.63
N THR A 274 -8.58 9.50 -8.34
CA THR A 274 -9.16 10.49 -7.41
C THR A 274 -8.16 10.84 -6.33
N VAL A 275 -7.94 12.13 -6.13
CA VAL A 275 -7.19 12.71 -5.01
C VAL A 275 -8.17 13.55 -4.20
N ASP A 276 -8.54 13.08 -3.01
CA ASP A 276 -9.57 13.70 -2.17
C ASP A 276 -9.03 14.02 -0.78
N ARG A 277 -9.32 15.20 -0.24
CA ARG A 277 -8.92 15.59 1.13
C ARG A 277 -7.44 15.34 1.44
N SER A 278 -6.55 15.53 0.46
CA SER A 278 -5.13 15.15 0.57
C SER A 278 -4.21 16.36 0.50
N ARG A 279 -3.02 16.23 1.06
CA ARG A 279 -1.98 17.26 1.10
C ARG A 279 -0.74 16.81 0.35
N ILE A 280 -0.44 17.44 -0.78
CA ILE A 280 0.71 17.11 -1.64
C ILE A 280 1.64 18.32 -1.71
N GLN A 281 2.75 18.29 -0.98
CA GLN A 281 3.60 19.46 -0.85
C GLN A 281 5.09 19.20 -0.87
N ARG A 282 5.86 20.22 -1.30
CA ARG A 282 7.33 20.20 -1.29
C ARG A 282 7.94 19.02 -2.05
N ASN A 283 7.18 18.46 -2.99
CA ASN A 283 7.69 17.41 -3.86
C ASN A 283 8.44 18.04 -5.03
N ARG A 284 9.42 17.33 -5.56
CA ARG A 284 10.28 17.80 -6.66
C ARG A 284 10.24 16.82 -7.83
N ALA A 285 10.10 17.35 -9.03
CA ALA A 285 10.26 16.63 -10.29
C ALA A 285 11.03 17.51 -11.27
N SER A 286 11.88 16.92 -12.09
CA SER A 286 12.64 17.66 -13.10
C SER A 286 11.84 17.86 -14.39
N ALA A 287 10.90 16.97 -14.69
CA ALA A 287 10.16 16.92 -15.95
C ALA A 287 8.70 17.40 -15.77
N GLY A 288 7.71 16.51 -15.67
CA GLY A 288 6.31 16.91 -15.57
C GLY A 288 5.72 16.82 -14.16
N GLY A 289 4.91 17.81 -13.76
CA GLY A 289 3.96 17.71 -12.64
C GLY A 289 4.57 17.23 -11.30
N PRO A 290 5.33 18.06 -10.57
CA PRO A 290 6.02 17.68 -9.34
C PRO A 290 5.08 17.29 -8.20
N GLY A 291 3.84 17.77 -8.18
CA GLY A 291 2.80 17.22 -7.32
C GLY A 291 2.20 15.96 -7.94
N VAL A 292 1.47 16.14 -9.06
CA VAL A 292 0.74 15.07 -9.74
C VAL A 292 1.10 15.05 -11.21
N PHE A 293 1.60 13.91 -11.69
CA PHE A 293 1.70 13.61 -13.11
C PHE A 293 0.67 12.55 -13.49
N TYR A 294 -0.14 12.84 -14.51
CA TYR A 294 -1.20 11.96 -14.93
C TYR A 294 -1.30 11.89 -16.46
N VAL A 295 -1.33 10.66 -16.98
CA VAL A 295 -1.54 10.36 -18.40
C VAL A 295 -2.57 9.24 -18.58
N SER A 296 -3.57 9.49 -19.43
CA SER A 296 -4.42 8.50 -20.07
C SER A 296 -4.10 8.46 -21.56
N ASN A 297 -3.41 7.43 -22.02
CA ASN A 297 -2.88 7.32 -23.39
C ASN A 297 -3.97 7.34 -24.47
N ASP A 298 -5.14 6.81 -24.15
CA ASP A 298 -6.34 6.80 -25.00
C ASP A 298 -7.24 8.03 -24.80
N ARG A 299 -6.83 8.97 -23.95
CA ARG A 299 -7.59 10.17 -23.57
C ARG A 299 -9.02 9.88 -23.06
N THR A 300 -9.25 8.74 -22.41
CA THR A 300 -10.56 8.39 -21.83
C THR A 300 -10.64 8.61 -20.31
N GLY A 301 -9.50 8.59 -19.62
CA GLY A 301 -9.43 8.66 -18.17
C GLY A 301 -9.71 10.05 -17.59
N THR A 302 -10.00 10.08 -16.29
CA THR A 302 -10.33 11.28 -15.52
C THR A 302 -9.43 11.39 -14.31
N LEU A 303 -8.87 12.59 -14.12
CA LEU A 303 -8.23 12.98 -12.86
C LEU A 303 -9.20 13.88 -12.09
N THR A 304 -9.61 13.44 -10.89
CA THR A 304 -10.46 14.21 -9.99
C THR A 304 -9.67 14.63 -8.76
N ILE A 305 -9.59 15.94 -8.51
CA ILE A 305 -8.92 16.52 -7.35
C ILE A 305 -9.95 17.34 -6.55
N THR A 306 -10.27 16.88 -5.36
CA THR A 306 -11.28 17.50 -4.49
C THR A 306 -10.76 17.78 -3.10
N ARG A 307 -11.13 18.93 -2.52
CA ARG A 307 -10.83 19.29 -1.12
C ARG A 307 -9.36 19.12 -0.74
N SER A 308 -8.44 19.32 -1.66
CA SER A 308 -7.02 18.98 -1.50
C SER A 308 -6.13 20.21 -1.56
N THR A 309 -4.95 20.11 -0.95
CA THR A 309 -3.91 21.15 -0.99
C THR A 309 -2.69 20.61 -1.72
N ILE A 310 -2.42 21.13 -2.92
CA ILE A 310 -1.27 20.73 -3.75
C ILE A 310 -0.41 21.97 -3.97
N THR A 311 0.55 22.20 -3.09
CA THR A 311 1.27 23.49 -3.05
C THR A 311 2.75 23.32 -2.76
N LYS A 312 3.56 24.32 -3.11
CA LYS A 312 5.02 24.32 -2.84
C LYS A 312 5.76 23.16 -3.53
N ASN A 313 5.21 22.59 -4.60
CA ASN A 313 5.93 21.58 -5.39
C ASN A 313 6.81 22.31 -6.42
N THR A 314 8.03 21.82 -6.64
CA THR A 314 9.06 22.58 -7.37
C THR A 314 9.72 21.79 -8.49
N GLY A 315 10.42 22.53 -9.37
CA GLY A 315 10.99 22.02 -10.60
C GLY A 315 10.00 22.11 -11.76
N ALA A 316 9.94 21.04 -12.54
CA ALA A 316 9.19 20.83 -13.76
C ALA A 316 9.65 21.66 -14.98
N SER A 317 9.81 20.97 -16.11
CA SER A 317 9.99 21.54 -17.45
C SER A 317 8.67 21.66 -18.22
N PHE A 318 7.62 20.96 -17.80
CA PHE A 318 6.27 21.08 -18.39
C PHE A 318 5.15 20.78 -17.38
N TRP A 319 3.97 21.34 -17.61
CA TRP A 319 2.81 21.26 -16.72
C TRP A 319 1.51 21.59 -17.48
N THR A 320 0.36 21.51 -16.82
CA THR A 320 -0.96 21.80 -17.40
C THR A 320 -1.61 22.98 -16.69
N GLY A 321 -2.05 23.98 -17.46
CA GLY A 321 -2.67 25.20 -16.95
C GLY A 321 -1.67 26.13 -16.27
N GLU A 322 -2.13 26.87 -15.27
CA GLU A 322 -1.38 27.98 -14.65
C GLU A 322 -0.42 27.53 -13.54
N THR A 323 -0.52 26.28 -13.06
CA THR A 323 0.27 25.76 -11.95
C THR A 323 1.26 24.71 -12.41
N ARG A 324 2.50 24.81 -11.92
CA ARG A 324 3.52 23.80 -12.18
C ARG A 324 3.23 22.47 -11.50
N SER A 325 2.43 22.48 -10.42
CA SER A 325 2.20 21.31 -9.57
C SER A 325 1.57 20.11 -10.29
N ILE A 326 0.91 20.30 -11.45
CA ILE A 326 0.15 19.26 -12.13
C ILE A 326 0.54 19.17 -13.61
N PHE A 327 0.74 17.95 -14.09
CA PHE A 327 0.64 17.62 -15.50
C PHE A 327 -0.51 16.64 -15.72
N PHE A 328 -1.36 16.93 -16.71
CA PHE A 328 -2.54 16.17 -17.04
C PHE A 328 -2.66 15.98 -18.55
N LEU A 329 -2.82 14.73 -18.96
CA LEU A 329 -3.25 14.33 -20.30
C LEU A 329 -4.38 13.29 -20.16
N GLY A 330 -5.61 13.64 -20.51
CA GLY A 330 -6.77 12.76 -20.37
C GLY A 330 -8.05 13.41 -20.88
N LYS A 331 -9.21 12.82 -20.55
CA LYS A 331 -10.52 13.33 -20.97
C LYS A 331 -10.97 14.52 -20.12
N HIS A 332 -10.93 14.35 -18.81
CA HIS A 332 -11.41 15.34 -17.85
C HIS A 332 -10.43 15.54 -16.69
N LEU A 333 -10.14 16.80 -16.40
CA LEU A 333 -9.49 17.24 -15.17
C LEU A 333 -10.52 17.96 -14.30
N VAL A 334 -11.05 17.28 -13.29
CA VAL A 334 -12.05 17.82 -12.38
C VAL A 334 -11.36 18.38 -11.15
N ARG A 335 -11.59 19.65 -10.84
CA ARG A 335 -11.00 20.35 -9.69
C ARG A 335 -12.10 21.05 -8.91
N SER A 336 -12.22 20.78 -7.61
CA SER A 336 -13.22 21.45 -6.76
C SER A 336 -12.74 21.58 -5.31
N GLY A 337 -12.99 22.72 -4.68
CA GLY A 337 -12.63 23.01 -3.29
C GLY A 337 -11.15 22.78 -2.96
N SER A 338 -10.25 22.91 -3.94
CA SER A 338 -8.83 22.56 -3.79
C SER A 338 -7.94 23.78 -4.02
N THR A 339 -6.85 23.89 -3.27
CA THR A 339 -5.80 24.90 -3.47
C THR A 339 -4.64 24.25 -4.20
N ILE A 340 -4.33 24.75 -5.41
CA ILE A 340 -3.28 24.19 -6.27
C ILE A 340 -2.39 25.35 -6.76
N THR A 341 -1.10 25.29 -6.40
CA THR A 341 -0.07 26.29 -6.78
C THR A 341 1.21 25.61 -7.18
#